data_AF-A0A3N5JS46-F1
#
_entry.id   AF-A0A3N5JS46-F1
#
_cell.length_a   1.000
_cell.length_b   1.000
_cell.length_c   1.000
_cell.angle_alpha   90.00
_cell.angle_beta   90.00
_cell.angle_gamma   90.00
#
_symmetry.space_group_name_H-M   'P 1'
#
loop_
_entity.id
_entity.type
_entity.pdbx_description
1 polymer ?
#
loop_
_entity_poly.entity_id
_entity_poly.type
_entity_poly.pdbx_seq_one_letter_code
_entity_poly.pdbx_strand_id
1 'polypeptide(L)'
;METREIFQANRKSTRRLTEISQRLSQQELSQTLSNGWPVYVTLAHLAVWDQRVIHVLNLAKESNTLVVPSFDLQLNDILTPILHTIPPEDAVKLSINIAHSLDQMLEECSLEILTEMIKVNARLVNRSLHRNNHIDSIEASIKK
;
A
#
# COMPACT_ATOMS: atom_id res chain seq x y z
N MET A 1 20.18 1.08 -3.40
CA MET A 1 19.43 2.26 -2.92
C MET A 1 19.56 2.25 -1.41
N GLU A 2 20.05 3.33 -0.82
CA GLU A 2 20.22 3.42 0.62
C GLU A 2 18.85 3.47 1.32
N THR A 3 18.76 2.95 2.54
CA THR A 3 17.51 2.90 3.32
C THR A 3 16.85 4.29 3.46
N ARG A 4 17.66 5.35 3.58
CA ARG A 4 17.18 6.74 3.62
C ARG A 4 16.47 7.16 2.34
N GLU A 5 16.96 6.76 1.18
CA GLU A 5 16.33 7.04 -0.12
C GLU A 5 15.01 6.27 -0.26
N ILE A 6 14.96 5.03 0.22
CA ILE A 6 13.71 4.24 0.27
C ILE A 6 12.65 4.95 1.11
N PHE A 7 13.00 5.41 2.31
CA PHE A 7 12.07 6.13 3.18
C PHE A 7 11.56 7.43 2.56
N GLN A 8 12.43 8.17 1.88
CA GLN A 8 12.01 9.37 1.14
C GLN A 8 11.06 9.03 -0.01
N ALA A 9 11.32 7.94 -0.74
CA ALA A 9 10.46 7.48 -1.83
C ALA A 9 9.08 7.04 -1.32
N ASN A 10 9.04 6.30 -0.20
CA ASN A 10 7.80 5.90 0.46
C ASN A 10 6.97 7.12 0.90
N ARG A 11 7.58 8.06 1.63
CA ARG A 11 6.92 9.31 2.06
C ARG A 11 6.40 10.13 0.88
N LYS A 12 7.16 10.19 -0.23
CA LYS A 12 6.70 10.85 -1.46
C LYS A 12 5.48 10.14 -2.05
N SER A 13 5.49 8.81 -2.09
CA SER A 13 4.37 8.00 -2.57
C SER A 13 3.13 8.19 -1.70
N THR A 14 3.28 8.19 -0.37
CA THR A 14 2.19 8.43 0.59
C THR A 14 1.63 9.84 0.47
N ARG A 15 2.47 10.87 0.32
CA ARG A 15 2.00 12.24 0.03
C ARG A 15 1.18 12.29 -1.26
N ARG A 16 1.66 11.68 -2.35
CA ARG A 16 0.90 11.59 -3.61
C ARG A 16 -0.44 10.90 -3.41
N LEU A 17 -0.47 9.78 -2.66
CA LEU A 17 -1.71 9.04 -2.33
C LEU A 17 -2.71 9.91 -1.56
N THR A 18 -2.24 10.65 -0.55
CA THR A 18 -3.08 11.57 0.23
C THR A 18 -3.61 12.69 -0.65
N GLU A 19 -2.72 13.33 -1.41
CA GLU A 19 -3.08 14.42 -2.31
C GLU A 19 -4.08 13.97 -3.37
N ILE A 20 -3.90 12.81 -4.03
CA ILE A 20 -4.88 12.32 -5.02
C ILE A 20 -6.21 11.97 -4.39
N SER A 21 -6.20 11.26 -3.26
CA SER A 21 -7.44 10.72 -2.71
C SER A 21 -8.34 11.81 -2.12
N GLN A 22 -7.77 12.92 -1.62
CA GLN A 22 -8.54 14.03 -1.05
C GLN A 22 -9.25 14.92 -2.08
N ARG A 23 -8.83 14.91 -3.35
CA ARG A 23 -9.48 15.68 -4.43
C ARG A 23 -10.54 14.91 -5.19
N LEU A 24 -10.63 13.59 -4.99
CA LEU A 24 -11.59 12.76 -5.71
C LEU A 24 -13.01 12.97 -5.19
N SER A 25 -13.92 13.22 -6.13
CA SER A 25 -15.36 13.14 -5.90
C SER A 25 -15.82 11.69 -5.75
N GLN A 26 -17.03 11.49 -5.22
CA GLN A 26 -17.62 10.15 -5.11
C GLN A 26 -17.78 9.46 -6.48
N GLN A 27 -18.05 10.23 -7.54
CA GLN A 27 -18.16 9.70 -8.89
C GLN A 27 -16.81 9.18 -9.39
N GLU A 28 -15.74 9.93 -9.19
CA GLU A 28 -14.38 9.52 -9.57
C GLU A 28 -13.88 8.34 -8.73
N LEU A 29 -14.22 8.28 -7.43
CA LEU A 29 -13.93 7.12 -6.60
C LEU A 29 -14.59 5.84 -7.13
N SER A 30 -15.77 5.98 -7.75
CA SER A 30 -16.53 4.86 -8.34
C SER A 30 -16.11 4.54 -9.78
N GLN A 31 -15.20 5.33 -10.38
CA GLN A 31 -14.77 5.12 -11.75
C GLN A 31 -13.92 3.86 -11.89
N THR A 32 -14.27 2.99 -12.83
CA THR A 32 -13.53 1.78 -13.16
C THR A 32 -12.24 2.09 -13.92
N LEU A 33 -11.12 1.57 -13.43
CA LEU A 33 -9.81 1.62 -14.07
C LEU A 33 -9.66 0.54 -15.15
N SER A 34 -8.58 0.62 -15.94
CA SER A 34 -8.32 -0.34 -17.04
C SER A 34 -8.15 -1.80 -16.58
N ASN A 35 -7.83 -2.02 -15.31
CA ASN A 35 -7.74 -3.35 -14.70
C ASN A 35 -9.10 -3.89 -14.22
N GLY A 36 -10.20 -3.17 -14.44
CA GLY A 36 -11.55 -3.57 -14.07
C GLY A 36 -11.96 -3.23 -12.63
N TRP A 37 -11.07 -2.68 -11.81
CA TRP A 37 -11.40 -2.23 -10.46
C TRP A 37 -11.82 -0.76 -10.42
N PRO A 38 -12.85 -0.39 -9.63
CA PRO A 38 -13.07 1.01 -9.33
C PRO A 38 -11.91 1.58 -8.50
N VAL A 39 -11.74 2.90 -8.55
CA VAL A 39 -10.67 3.60 -7.80
C VAL A 39 -10.71 3.23 -6.32
N TYR A 40 -11.88 3.21 -5.68
CA TYR A 40 -11.97 2.89 -4.25
C TYR A 40 -11.49 1.46 -3.91
N VAL A 41 -11.76 0.46 -4.77
CA VAL A 41 -11.25 -0.91 -4.58
C VAL A 41 -9.73 -0.94 -4.72
N THR A 42 -9.18 -0.16 -5.66
CA THR A 42 -7.72 -0.02 -5.80
C THR A 42 -7.09 0.60 -4.55
N LEU A 43 -7.73 1.59 -3.93
CA LEU A 43 -7.28 2.18 -2.66
C LEU A 43 -7.36 1.18 -1.50
N ALA A 44 -8.46 0.44 -1.39
CA ALA A 44 -8.61 -0.61 -0.38
C ALA A 44 -7.57 -1.74 -0.56
N HIS A 45 -7.25 -2.11 -1.80
CA HIS A 45 -6.19 -3.05 -2.13
C HIS A 45 -4.81 -2.55 -1.65
N LEU A 46 -4.48 -1.28 -1.87
CA LEU A 46 -3.24 -0.69 -1.33
C LEU A 46 -3.19 -0.83 0.19
N ALA A 47 -4.30 -0.55 0.88
CA ALA A 47 -4.42 -0.68 2.32
C ALA A 47 -4.13 -2.12 2.79
N VAL A 48 -4.70 -3.14 2.14
CA VAL A 48 -4.44 -4.55 2.48
C VAL A 48 -2.96 -4.90 2.35
N TRP A 49 -2.33 -4.54 1.23
CA TRP A 49 -0.94 -4.92 0.98
C TRP A 49 0.05 -4.17 1.87
N ASP A 50 -0.28 -2.95 2.29
CA ASP A 50 0.48 -2.26 3.34
C ASP A 50 0.24 -2.88 4.72
N GLN A 51 -1.01 -3.23 5.05
CA GLN A 51 -1.36 -3.90 6.30
C GLN A 51 -0.65 -5.26 6.46
N ARG A 52 -0.45 -5.99 5.35
CA ARG A 52 0.38 -7.19 5.33
C ARG A 52 1.80 -6.91 5.81
N VAL A 53 2.42 -5.82 5.36
CA VAL A 53 3.78 -5.47 5.76
C VAL A 53 3.82 -5.05 7.24
N ILE A 54 2.82 -4.31 7.71
CA ILE A 54 2.64 -4.01 9.14
C ILE A 54 2.61 -5.30 9.96
N HIS A 55 1.85 -6.31 9.52
CA HIS A 55 1.80 -7.61 10.19
C HIS A 55 3.17 -8.31 10.22
N VAL A 56 3.91 -8.30 9.11
CA VAL A 56 5.29 -8.85 9.06
C VAL A 56 6.21 -8.13 10.05
N LEU A 57 6.14 -6.81 10.13
CA LEU A 57 6.96 -6.02 11.06
C LEU A 57 6.61 -6.33 12.53
N ASN A 58 5.32 -6.47 12.85
CA ASN A 58 4.88 -6.84 14.20
C ASN A 58 5.40 -8.24 14.59
N LEU A 59 5.26 -9.23 13.70
CA LEU A 59 5.79 -10.57 13.94
C LEU A 59 7.32 -10.57 14.13
N ALA A 60 8.05 -9.81 13.31
CA ALA A 60 9.49 -9.68 13.43
C ALA A 60 9.90 -9.04 14.77
N LYS A 61 9.14 -8.05 15.24
CA LYS A 61 9.36 -7.40 16.54
C LYS A 61 9.10 -8.33 17.73
N GLU A 62 8.07 -9.17 17.65
CA GLU A 62 7.70 -10.09 18.73
C GLU A 62 8.61 -11.33 18.81
N SER A 63 8.96 -11.91 17.66
CA SER A 63 9.67 -13.20 17.58
C SER A 63 11.18 -13.08 17.32
N ASN A 64 11.67 -11.86 17.09
CA ASN A 64 13.03 -11.56 16.61
C ASN A 64 13.44 -12.37 15.37
N THR A 65 12.45 -12.88 14.62
CA THR A 65 12.62 -13.72 13.44
C THR A 65 11.76 -13.18 12.32
N LEU A 66 12.33 -13.04 11.12
CA LEU A 66 11.56 -12.58 9.95
C LEU A 66 10.72 -13.73 9.39
N VAL A 67 9.40 -13.64 9.57
CA VAL A 67 8.43 -14.54 8.93
C VAL A 67 7.58 -13.72 7.96
N VAL A 68 7.73 -14.00 6.66
CA VAL A 68 6.92 -13.38 5.61
C VAL A 68 5.93 -14.41 5.08
N PRO A 69 4.62 -14.27 5.36
CA PRO A 69 3.62 -15.18 4.81
C PRO A 69 3.66 -15.17 3.28
N SER A 70 3.69 -16.36 2.69
CA SER A 70 3.52 -16.52 1.24
C SER A 70 2.04 -16.40 0.89
N PHE A 71 1.72 -15.52 -0.05
CA PHE A 71 0.39 -15.38 -0.62
C PHE A 71 0.49 -15.49 -2.12
N ASP A 72 -0.41 -16.27 -2.72
CA ASP A 72 -0.52 -16.39 -4.16
C ASP A 72 -1.32 -15.22 -4.75
N LEU A 73 -1.15 -14.96 -6.04
CA LEU A 73 -1.77 -13.86 -6.77
C LEU A 73 -3.30 -13.94 -6.76
N GLN A 74 -3.88 -15.15 -6.67
CA GLN A 74 -5.34 -15.36 -6.58
C GLN A 74 -5.92 -14.83 -5.27
N LEU A 75 -5.09 -14.48 -4.28
CA LEU A 75 -5.57 -13.78 -3.09
C LEU A 75 -6.24 -12.44 -3.47
N ASN A 76 -5.77 -11.77 -4.53
CA ASN A 76 -6.45 -10.56 -5.03
C ASN A 76 -7.87 -10.86 -5.49
N ASP A 77 -8.08 -11.97 -6.22
CA ASP A 77 -9.41 -12.37 -6.70
C ASP A 77 -10.33 -12.75 -5.53
N ILE A 78 -9.78 -13.42 -4.51
CA ILE A 78 -10.50 -13.77 -3.28
C ILE A 78 -10.90 -12.52 -2.50
N LEU A 79 -10.01 -11.53 -2.40
CA LEU A 79 -10.26 -10.31 -1.65
C LEU A 79 -11.18 -9.34 -2.40
N THR A 80 -11.17 -9.33 -3.74
CA THR A 80 -11.90 -8.34 -4.54
C THR A 80 -13.38 -8.20 -4.12
N PRO A 81 -14.18 -9.27 -3.99
CA PRO A 81 -15.57 -9.15 -3.54
C PRO A 81 -15.72 -8.49 -2.16
N ILE A 82 -14.77 -8.71 -1.25
CA ILE A 82 -14.76 -8.10 0.09
C ILE A 82 -14.38 -6.61 -0.02
N LEU A 83 -13.39 -6.27 -0.84
CA LEU A 83 -12.98 -4.88 -1.02
C LEU A 83 -14.11 -4.03 -1.64
N HIS A 84 -14.95 -4.63 -2.48
CA HIS A 84 -16.14 -4.00 -3.04
C HIS A 84 -17.21 -3.63 -2.01
N THR A 85 -17.20 -4.21 -0.80
CA THR A 85 -18.17 -3.86 0.24
C THR A 85 -17.76 -2.67 1.09
N ILE A 86 -16.53 -2.16 0.91
CA ILE A 86 -16.00 -1.04 1.69
C ILE A 86 -16.55 0.27 1.12
N PRO A 87 -17.16 1.15 1.94
CA PRO A 87 -17.57 2.47 1.50
C PRO A 87 -16.40 3.25 0.89
N PRO A 88 -16.56 3.93 -0.26
CA PRO A 88 -15.44 4.58 -0.94
C PRO A 88 -14.63 5.56 -0.07
N GLU A 89 -15.31 6.32 0.79
CA GLU A 89 -14.71 7.24 1.75
C GLU A 89 -13.86 6.52 2.81
N ASP A 90 -14.25 5.30 3.19
CA ASP A 90 -13.50 4.50 4.15
C ASP A 90 -12.30 3.84 3.48
N ALA A 91 -12.41 3.44 2.22
CA ALA A 91 -11.26 2.97 1.44
C ALA A 91 -10.16 4.04 1.32
N VAL A 92 -10.55 5.30 1.10
CA VAL A 92 -9.63 6.47 1.11
C VAL A 92 -8.94 6.58 2.47
N LYS A 93 -9.71 6.66 3.56
CA LYS A 93 -9.17 6.79 4.93
C LYS A 93 -8.21 5.65 5.27
N LEU A 94 -8.62 4.41 5.00
CA LEU A 94 -7.82 3.21 5.26
C LEU A 94 -6.49 3.27 4.52
N SER A 95 -6.51 3.56 3.21
CA SER A 95 -5.30 3.62 2.39
C SER A 95 -4.29 4.65 2.89
N ILE A 96 -4.76 5.84 3.28
CA ILE A 96 -3.90 6.93 3.78
C ILE A 96 -3.34 6.56 5.16
N ASN A 97 -4.21 6.19 6.11
CA ASN A 97 -3.83 5.94 7.49
C ASN A 97 -2.85 4.77 7.61
N ILE A 98 -3.09 3.69 6.87
CA ILE A 98 -2.23 2.51 6.87
C ILE A 98 -0.90 2.83 6.17
N ALA A 99 -0.90 3.57 5.06
CA ALA A 99 0.35 3.96 4.39
C ALA A 99 1.24 4.82 5.28
N HIS A 100 0.65 5.81 5.99
CA HIS A 100 1.38 6.63 6.97
C HIS A 100 1.91 5.80 8.14
N SER A 101 1.09 4.91 8.70
CA SER A 101 1.50 4.04 9.82
C SER A 101 2.65 3.13 9.40
N LEU A 102 2.57 2.55 8.21
CA LEU A 102 3.64 1.69 7.68
C LEU A 102 4.93 2.47 7.42
N ASP A 103 4.85 3.68 6.88
CA ASP A 103 6.04 4.52 6.66
C ASP A 103 6.75 4.79 7.99
N GLN A 104 6.02 5.15 9.04
CA GLN A 104 6.57 5.36 10.37
C GLN A 104 7.19 4.08 10.93
N MET A 105 6.49 2.95 10.88
CA MET A 105 7.00 1.67 11.37
C MET A 105 8.27 1.22 10.66
N LEU A 106 8.39 1.47 9.35
CA LEU A 106 9.61 1.16 8.59
C LEU A 106 10.77 2.06 9.01
N GLU A 107 10.53 3.35 9.26
CA GLU A 107 11.56 4.30 9.71
C GLU A 107 12.07 4.00 11.13
N GLU A 108 11.22 3.44 12.00
CA GLU A 108 11.57 3.03 13.36
C GLU A 108 12.18 1.61 13.44
N CYS A 109 12.11 0.83 12.36
CA CYS A 109 12.59 -0.55 12.33
C CYS A 109 14.13 -0.64 12.28
N SER A 110 14.70 -1.70 12.84
CA SER A 110 16.15 -1.91 12.81
C SER A 110 16.66 -2.18 11.40
N LEU A 111 17.84 -1.67 11.08
CA LEU A 111 18.45 -1.87 9.75
C LEU A 111 18.68 -3.36 9.43
N GLU A 112 18.91 -4.19 10.44
CA GLU A 112 19.08 -5.63 10.30
C GLU A 112 17.80 -6.29 9.75
N ILE A 113 16.64 -6.06 10.38
CA ILE A 113 15.36 -6.60 9.93
C ILE A 113 15.02 -6.06 8.53
N LEU A 114 15.22 -4.76 8.31
CA LEU A 114 14.97 -4.16 6.99
C LEU A 114 15.84 -4.78 5.89
N THR A 115 17.11 -5.08 6.20
CA THR A 115 18.03 -5.73 5.25
C THR A 115 17.54 -7.12 4.88
N GLU A 116 17.08 -7.92 5.85
CA GLU A 116 16.52 -9.24 5.58
C GLU A 116 15.19 -9.16 4.79
N MET A 117 14.31 -8.21 5.12
CA MET A 117 13.08 -7.98 4.36
C MET A 117 13.36 -7.61 2.90
N ILE A 118 14.37 -6.78 2.63
CA ILE A 118 14.77 -6.39 1.28
C ILE A 118 15.27 -7.60 0.48
N LYS A 119 16.05 -8.49 1.10
CA LYS A 119 16.54 -9.73 0.46
C LYS A 119 15.39 -10.65 0.04
N VAL A 120 14.36 -10.77 0.88
CA VAL A 120 13.16 -11.56 0.55
C VAL A 120 12.38 -10.91 -0.59
N ASN A 121 12.05 -9.63 -0.44
CA ASN A 121 11.37 -8.85 -1.47
C ASN A 121 11.51 -7.35 -1.18
N ALA A 122 12.19 -6.63 -2.08
CA ALA A 122 12.37 -5.18 -1.94
C ALA A 122 11.06 -4.39 -1.76
N ARG A 123 9.93 -4.88 -2.27
CA ARG A 123 8.61 -4.25 -2.08
C ARG A 123 8.12 -4.30 -0.64
N LEU A 124 8.67 -5.13 0.25
CA LEU A 124 8.31 -5.12 1.67
C LEU A 124 8.79 -3.85 2.38
N VAL A 125 9.91 -3.27 1.93
CA VAL A 125 10.46 -2.04 2.52
C VAL A 125 10.24 -0.84 1.60
N ASN A 126 10.49 -1.00 0.30
CA ASN A 126 10.24 0.03 -0.70
C ASN A 126 8.80 -0.07 -1.23
N ARG A 127 7.87 0.46 -0.43
CA ARG A 127 6.44 0.49 -0.72
C ARG A 127 6.10 1.35 -1.93
N SER A 128 6.92 2.36 -2.26
CA SER A 128 6.68 3.19 -3.44
C SER A 128 6.65 2.38 -4.74
N LEU A 129 7.38 1.25 -4.82
CA LEU A 129 7.36 0.34 -5.97
C LEU A 129 5.99 -0.30 -6.23
N HIS A 130 5.17 -0.45 -5.19
CA HIS A 130 3.82 -1.00 -5.31
C HIS A 130 2.80 0.13 -5.42
N ARG A 131 2.84 1.09 -4.49
CA ARG A 131 1.89 2.20 -4.42
C ARG A 131 1.87 3.04 -5.70
N ASN A 132 3.04 3.41 -6.25
CA ASN A 132 3.10 4.30 -7.41
C ASN A 132 2.41 3.72 -8.64
N ASN A 133 2.52 2.42 -8.92
CA ASN A 133 1.82 1.82 -10.07
C ASN A 133 0.30 2.02 -10.01
N HIS A 134 -0.28 1.90 -8.82
CA HIS A 134 -1.70 2.12 -8.59
C HIS A 134 -2.06 3.61 -8.60
N ILE A 135 -1.27 4.45 -7.95
CA ILE A 135 -1.46 5.92 -7.95
C ILE A 135 -1.41 6.46 -9.38
N ASP A 136 -0.44 6.02 -10.19
CA ASP A 136 -0.29 6.44 -11.58
C ASP A 136 -1.50 6.01 -12.42
N SER A 137 -2.06 4.82 -12.17
CA SER A 137 -3.28 4.33 -12.83
C SER A 137 -4.51 5.17 -12.47
N ILE A 138 -4.64 5.57 -11.19
CA ILE A 138 -5.70 6.46 -10.72
C ILE A 138 -5.53 7.85 -11.34
N GLU A 139 -4.34 8.45 -11.27
CA GLU A 139 -4.08 9.76 -11.85
C GLU A 139 -4.35 9.80 -13.36
N ALA A 140 -4.06 8.71 -14.08
CA ALA A 140 -4.35 8.61 -15.51
C ALA A 140 -5.85 8.50 -15.83
N SER A 141 -6.69 7.99 -14.91
CA SER A 141 -8.13 7.85 -15.16
C SER A 141 -8.90 9.16 -15.01
N ILE A 142 -8.34 10.11 -14.23
CA ILE A 142 -9.00 11.37 -13.86
C ILE A 142 -8.54 12.55 -14.75
N LYS A 143 -7.42 12.41 -15.47
CA LYS A 143 -6.91 13.43 -16.41
C LYS A 143 -7.68 13.49 -17.75
N LYS A 144 -8.95 13.08 -17.77
CA LYS A 144 -9.83 13.10 -18.95
C LYS A 144 -11.05 13.96 -18.67
#